data_AF-T1I4F7-F1
#
_entry.id   AF-T1I4F7-F1
#
_cell.length_a   1.000
_cell.length_b   1.000
_cell.length_c   1.000
_cell.angle_alpha   90.00
_cell.angle_beta   90.00
_cell.angle_gamma   90.00
#
_symmetry.space_group_name_H-M   'P 1'
#
loop_
_entity.id
_entity.type
_entity.pdbx_description
1 polymer ?
#
loop_
_entity_poly.entity_id
_entity_poly.type
_entity_poly.pdbx_seq_one_letter_code
_entity_poly.pdbx_strand_id
1 'polypeptide(L)'
;MGPDVSWKYYSVTLVIIFLNFINGIFHNKPCKHVHPKIHEVIHGVHIEPAHILKKRSIDQPLRILLYYDDSVYKLEEDKFELINNTVLPEAVSFWEKALMVRSTENVIRLNRKCENNQVFYRKGDWYSYCKNSCETRTLCGEVQVPEEHLDACRTCNASGMNCTNHDNAGTGIIGADFVFYVSAMETERCSKGQTVAYAAHCQQESALDRPIAGHANFCPNSISTKPQELAILLSTVKHEILHALGFSISLFAFYRDSEGNPLTPREDNGKPLQNTKLQTRQWSDRVIKTIIRKDWVVHNGTIEREVQVMVTPKVVKEVRNHFNCPELEGAELEDQGGEGTVLTHWEKRVFENEAMTGTHTQNPVYSSLTLALMEDTGWYTANYSMAQPLSWGKGLGCDFVMKSCKHWIDNKRSNQNTLPGLARKCNKIVKTDVKSYKLKMF
;
A
#
# COMPACT_ATOMS: atom_id res chain seq x y z
N MET A 1 59.13 65.35 -8.29
CA MET A 1 58.37 64.28 -8.97
C MET A 1 57.55 63.55 -7.93
N GLY A 2 56.24 63.48 -8.13
CA GLY A 2 55.29 62.83 -7.24
C GLY A 2 53.98 63.62 -7.21
N PRO A 3 53.11 63.48 -8.21
CA PRO A 3 51.80 64.12 -8.21
C PRO A 3 50.78 63.32 -7.40
N ASP A 4 49.88 64.10 -6.84
CA ASP A 4 48.62 63.79 -6.18
C ASP A 4 47.58 63.24 -7.18
N VAL A 5 46.92 62.10 -6.91
CA VAL A 5 45.68 61.68 -7.63
C VAL A 5 44.72 60.83 -6.76
N SER A 6 43.61 61.48 -6.43
CA SER A 6 42.21 61.05 -6.25
C SER A 6 41.84 59.56 -6.18
N TRP A 7 41.11 59.22 -5.11
CA TRP A 7 40.16 58.10 -5.09
C TRP A 7 38.88 58.47 -5.84
N LYS A 8 38.54 57.71 -6.90
CA LYS A 8 37.21 57.72 -7.53
C LYS A 8 36.51 56.37 -7.30
N TYR A 9 35.32 56.49 -6.74
CA TYR A 9 34.16 55.61 -6.80
C TYR A 9 34.18 54.53 -7.88
N TYR A 10 33.99 53.26 -7.49
CA TYR A 10 33.24 52.27 -8.28
C TYR A 10 32.45 51.31 -7.37
N SER A 11 31.15 51.25 -7.67
CA SER A 11 30.22 50.13 -7.48
C SER A 11 29.80 49.69 -6.07
N VAL A 12 28.81 50.43 -5.54
CA VAL A 12 27.67 49.83 -4.83
C VAL A 12 26.79 49.10 -5.87
N THR A 13 26.88 47.78 -5.95
CA THR A 13 25.79 46.83 -6.30
C THR A 13 26.37 45.43 -6.55
N LEU A 14 26.39 44.56 -5.53
CA LEU A 14 26.40 43.09 -5.72
C LEU A 14 26.31 42.32 -4.38
N VAL A 15 25.37 42.66 -3.48
CA VAL A 15 25.16 41.90 -2.22
C VAL A 15 23.70 41.53 -1.96
N ILE A 16 22.83 41.44 -2.98
CA ILE A 16 21.47 40.90 -2.77
C ILE A 16 20.95 40.13 -4.00
N ILE A 17 21.62 39.04 -4.43
CA ILE A 17 20.96 37.98 -5.22
C ILE A 17 21.67 36.64 -4.95
N PHE A 18 21.53 36.06 -3.75
CA PHE A 18 21.84 34.63 -3.52
C PHE A 18 20.94 34.00 -2.45
N LEU A 19 19.69 34.44 -2.39
CA LEU A 19 18.61 33.74 -1.68
C LEU A 19 17.43 33.67 -2.63
N ASN A 20 17.32 32.56 -3.36
CA ASN A 20 16.13 32.00 -4.02
C ASN A 20 16.52 31.29 -5.32
N PHE A 21 17.21 30.14 -5.25
CA PHE A 21 17.12 29.09 -6.29
C PHE A 21 17.62 27.76 -5.72
N ILE A 22 16.87 27.21 -4.74
CA ILE A 22 16.80 25.77 -4.55
C ILE A 22 15.34 25.38 -4.80
N ASN A 23 14.93 25.51 -6.06
CA ASN A 23 13.86 24.66 -6.58
C ASN A 23 14.57 23.48 -7.24
N GLY A 24 14.93 22.47 -6.44
CA GLY A 24 15.15 21.15 -7.00
C GLY A 24 13.86 20.76 -7.72
N ILE A 25 13.94 20.52 -9.03
CA ILE A 25 12.85 19.96 -9.82
C ILE A 25 12.72 18.51 -9.35
N PHE A 26 11.99 18.29 -8.27
CA PHE A 26 11.52 16.96 -7.91
C PHE A 26 10.30 16.68 -8.80
N HIS A 27 10.47 15.78 -9.75
CA HIS A 27 9.35 15.28 -10.53
C HIS A 27 8.38 14.55 -9.58
N ASN A 28 7.11 14.93 -9.59
CA ASN A 28 6.03 14.17 -8.96
C ASN A 28 5.99 12.79 -9.63
N LYS A 29 6.60 11.78 -9.01
CA LYS A 29 6.63 10.42 -9.52
C LYS A 29 5.33 9.71 -9.11
N PRO A 30 4.45 9.34 -10.05
CA PRO A 30 3.24 8.61 -9.71
C PRO A 30 3.58 7.18 -9.28
N CYS A 31 2.94 6.72 -8.20
CA CYS A 31 2.98 5.33 -7.80
C CYS A 31 2.04 4.52 -8.72
N LYS A 32 2.53 3.39 -9.21
CA LYS A 32 1.79 2.45 -10.04
C LYS A 32 1.83 1.07 -9.39
N HIS A 33 1.11 0.91 -8.29
CA HIS A 33 0.92 -0.37 -7.63
C HIS A 33 0.03 -1.28 -8.47
N VAL A 34 0.59 -2.33 -9.06
CA VAL A 34 -0.20 -3.35 -9.77
C VAL A 34 -0.57 -4.44 -8.77
N HIS A 35 -1.84 -4.47 -8.35
CA HIS A 35 -2.35 -5.51 -7.47
C HIS A 35 -2.37 -6.87 -8.18
N PRO A 36 -2.21 -7.98 -7.44
CA PRO A 36 -2.27 -9.30 -8.02
C PRO A 36 -3.71 -9.62 -8.44
N LYS A 37 -3.85 -10.28 -9.59
CA LYS A 37 -5.12 -10.84 -10.07
C LYS A 37 -5.48 -12.08 -9.27
N ILE A 38 -6.75 -12.47 -9.30
CA ILE A 38 -7.26 -13.66 -8.58
C ILE A 38 -6.43 -14.91 -8.86
N HIS A 39 -5.99 -15.11 -10.10
CA HIS A 39 -5.22 -16.28 -10.51
C HIS A 39 -3.73 -16.19 -10.17
N GLU A 40 -3.24 -15.06 -9.65
CA GLU A 40 -1.86 -14.89 -9.18
C GLU A 40 -1.75 -15.18 -7.68
N VAL A 41 -2.86 -15.07 -6.94
CA VAL A 41 -2.90 -15.32 -5.49
C VAL A 41 -3.35 -16.75 -5.19
N ILE A 42 -2.61 -17.44 -4.32
CA ILE A 42 -3.02 -18.73 -3.77
C ILE A 42 -3.69 -18.50 -2.42
N HIS A 43 -4.94 -18.91 -2.30
CA HIS A 43 -5.67 -18.85 -1.03
C HIS A 43 -5.65 -20.21 -0.34
N GLY A 44 -5.92 -20.18 0.97
CA GLY A 44 -6.25 -21.40 1.70
C GLY A 44 -5.02 -22.11 2.28
N VAL A 45 -3.93 -21.38 2.52
CA VAL A 45 -2.78 -21.94 3.22
C VAL A 45 -3.20 -22.30 4.65
N HIS A 46 -3.14 -23.58 4.98
CA HIS A 46 -3.52 -24.04 6.31
C HIS A 46 -2.34 -23.94 7.26
N ILE A 47 -2.51 -23.15 8.32
CA ILE A 47 -1.53 -22.99 9.41
C ILE A 47 -2.12 -23.62 10.67
N GLU A 48 -3.28 -23.11 11.09
CA GLU A 48 -4.02 -23.56 12.26
C GLU A 48 -5.54 -23.45 12.00
N PRO A 49 -6.36 -24.25 12.70
CA PRO A 49 -7.82 -24.08 12.68
C PRO A 49 -8.27 -22.70 13.15
N ALA A 50 -9.28 -22.14 12.48
CA ALA A 50 -9.77 -20.78 12.76
C ALA A 50 -10.25 -20.57 14.21
N HIS A 51 -10.81 -21.61 14.85
CA HIS A 51 -11.28 -21.52 16.24
C HIS A 51 -10.15 -21.39 17.27
N ILE A 52 -8.93 -21.78 16.90
CA ILE A 52 -7.72 -21.59 17.71
C ILE A 52 -7.20 -20.18 17.49
N LEU A 53 -6.96 -19.79 16.23
CA LEU A 53 -6.42 -18.47 15.89
C LEU A 53 -7.29 -17.32 16.38
N LYS A 54 -8.63 -17.43 16.30
CA LYS A 54 -9.54 -16.39 16.79
C LYS A 54 -9.45 -16.15 18.31
N LYS A 55 -9.07 -17.16 19.10
CA LYS A 55 -8.96 -17.05 20.56
C LYS A 55 -7.61 -16.49 21.00
N ARG A 56 -6.61 -16.48 20.12
CA ARG A 56 -5.26 -16.00 20.42
C ARG A 56 -5.26 -14.47 20.51
N SER A 57 -4.58 -13.94 21.53
CA SER A 57 -4.33 -12.52 21.67
C SER A 57 -3.40 -12.02 20.57
N ILE A 58 -3.51 -10.74 20.24
CA ILE A 58 -2.51 -10.03 19.42
C ILE A 58 -1.50 -9.45 20.40
N ASP A 59 -0.41 -10.17 20.65
CA ASP A 59 0.51 -9.89 21.76
C ASP A 59 1.98 -9.89 21.36
N GLN A 60 2.31 -10.18 20.10
CA GLN A 60 3.67 -10.09 19.59
C GLN A 60 3.81 -9.12 18.40
N PRO A 61 4.99 -8.49 18.24
CA PRO A 61 5.37 -7.81 17.01
C PRO A 61 5.26 -8.73 15.80
N LEU A 62 4.89 -8.18 14.65
CA LEU A 62 4.93 -8.89 13.37
C LEU A 62 6.37 -9.34 13.08
N ARG A 63 6.56 -10.60 12.68
CA ARG A 63 7.87 -11.13 12.23
C ARG A 63 7.85 -11.35 10.73
N ILE A 64 8.72 -10.65 10.01
CA ILE A 64 8.84 -10.75 8.55
C ILE A 64 10.14 -11.47 8.20
N LEU A 65 10.02 -12.63 7.56
CA LEU A 65 11.18 -13.34 7.01
C LEU A 65 11.48 -12.82 5.60
N LEU A 66 12.70 -12.33 5.37
CA LEU A 66 13.19 -12.00 4.04
C LEU A 66 13.80 -13.25 3.38
N TYR A 67 13.38 -13.54 2.15
CA TYR A 67 14.02 -14.53 1.29
C TYR A 67 14.52 -13.84 0.03
N TYR A 68 15.81 -13.98 -0.29
CA TYR A 68 16.42 -13.32 -1.43
C TYR A 68 16.60 -14.29 -2.60
N ASP A 69 16.08 -13.91 -3.76
CA ASP A 69 16.38 -14.56 -5.03
C ASP A 69 17.79 -14.24 -5.51
N ASP A 70 18.37 -15.13 -6.32
CA ASP A 70 19.71 -14.99 -6.91
C ASP A 70 19.92 -13.67 -7.66
N SER A 71 18.86 -13.08 -8.20
CA SER A 71 18.90 -11.77 -8.86
C SER A 71 19.39 -10.64 -7.95
N VAL A 72 19.14 -10.71 -6.64
CA VAL A 72 19.57 -9.67 -5.68
C VAL A 72 21.08 -9.66 -5.53
N TYR A 73 21.71 -10.83 -5.48
CA TYR A 73 23.18 -10.96 -5.38
C TYR A 73 23.92 -10.60 -6.68
N LYS A 74 23.18 -10.41 -7.79
CA LYS A 74 23.72 -9.98 -9.09
C LYS A 74 23.69 -8.47 -9.28
N LEU A 75 23.17 -7.71 -8.31
CA LEU A 75 23.24 -6.26 -8.31
C LEU A 75 24.69 -5.77 -8.22
N GLU A 76 24.93 -4.55 -8.70
CA GLU A 76 26.17 -3.83 -8.41
C GLU A 76 26.38 -3.71 -6.90
N GLU A 77 27.64 -3.77 -6.46
CA GLU A 77 28.00 -3.89 -5.04
C GLU A 77 27.37 -2.78 -4.17
N ASP A 78 27.41 -1.53 -4.63
CA ASP A 78 26.83 -0.39 -3.93
C ASP A 78 25.29 -0.50 -3.79
N LYS A 79 24.60 -0.99 -4.83
CA LYS A 79 23.16 -1.24 -4.80
C LYS A 79 22.80 -2.43 -3.92
N PHE A 80 23.58 -3.51 -3.97
CA PHE A 80 23.39 -4.67 -3.12
C PHE A 80 23.51 -4.29 -1.65
N GLU A 81 24.59 -3.60 -1.27
CA GLU A 81 24.80 -3.14 0.11
C GLU A 81 23.69 -2.18 0.56
N LEU A 82 23.29 -1.25 -0.30
CA LEU A 82 22.18 -0.34 -0.02
C LEU A 82 20.88 -1.10 0.27
N ILE A 83 20.49 -2.05 -0.59
CA ILE A 83 19.23 -2.78 -0.45
C ILE A 83 19.29 -3.75 0.73
N ASN A 84 20.33 -4.59 0.79
CA ASN A 84 20.44 -5.69 1.74
C ASN A 84 20.77 -5.21 3.17
N ASN A 85 21.65 -4.21 3.31
CA ASN A 85 22.15 -3.80 4.63
C ASN A 85 21.42 -2.58 5.21
N THR A 86 20.73 -1.80 4.36
CA THR A 86 20.10 -0.54 4.79
C THR A 86 18.59 -0.53 4.53
N VAL A 87 18.17 -0.50 3.27
CA VAL A 87 16.80 -0.17 2.89
C VAL A 87 15.79 -1.23 3.36
N LEU A 88 16.04 -2.51 3.05
CA LEU A 88 15.11 -3.57 3.44
C LEU A 88 15.06 -3.79 4.96
N PRO A 89 16.18 -3.93 5.68
CA PRO A 89 16.15 -4.07 7.13
C PRO A 89 15.43 -2.92 7.83
N GLU A 90 15.67 -1.67 7.40
CA GLU A 90 15.01 -0.51 8.03
C GLU A 90 13.51 -0.44 7.70
N ALA A 91 13.12 -0.74 6.46
CA ALA A 91 11.72 -0.77 6.06
C ALA A 91 10.93 -1.90 6.75
N VAL A 92 11.52 -3.10 6.83
CA VAL A 92 10.95 -4.23 7.57
C VAL A 92 10.85 -3.90 9.05
N SER A 93 11.93 -3.45 9.67
CA SER A 93 11.95 -3.12 11.11
C SER A 93 10.89 -2.08 11.48
N PHE A 94 10.60 -1.13 10.60
CA PHE A 94 9.50 -0.19 10.80
C PHE A 94 8.16 -0.91 10.93
N TRP A 95 7.81 -1.81 10.01
CA TRP A 95 6.54 -2.52 10.03
C TRP A 95 6.44 -3.58 11.13
N GLU A 96 7.53 -4.27 11.45
CA GLU A 96 7.59 -5.19 12.60
C GLU A 96 7.30 -4.47 13.92
N LYS A 97 7.77 -3.21 14.08
CA LYS A 97 7.50 -2.38 15.26
C LYS A 97 6.13 -1.70 15.25
N ALA A 98 5.61 -1.40 14.05
CA ALA A 98 4.35 -0.68 13.89
C ALA A 98 3.14 -1.61 14.00
N LEU A 99 3.29 -2.90 13.70
CA LEU A 99 2.19 -3.86 13.64
C LEU A 99 2.44 -5.02 14.60
N MET A 100 1.43 -5.34 15.39
CA MET A 100 1.38 -6.54 16.21
C MET A 100 0.45 -7.55 15.53
N VAL A 101 0.72 -8.85 15.71
CA VAL A 101 -0.03 -9.93 15.07
C VAL A 101 -0.36 -11.05 16.07
N ARG A 102 -1.39 -11.84 15.76
CA ARG A 102 -1.60 -13.12 16.45
C ARG A 102 -0.45 -14.04 16.09
N SER A 103 0.24 -14.59 17.08
CA SER A 103 1.43 -15.39 16.79
C SER A 103 1.12 -16.57 15.89
N THR A 104 2.00 -16.85 14.94
CA THR A 104 2.00 -18.11 14.18
C THR A 104 2.90 -19.10 14.91
N GLU A 105 2.31 -20.00 15.69
CA GLU A 105 3.05 -20.99 16.49
C GLU A 105 3.44 -22.21 15.66
N ASN A 106 2.64 -22.54 14.65
CA ASN A 106 2.91 -23.63 13.72
C ASN A 106 3.80 -23.22 12.55
N VAL A 107 4.34 -24.23 11.88
CA VAL A 107 5.14 -24.07 10.66
C VAL A 107 4.27 -23.58 9.50
N ILE A 108 4.69 -22.51 8.82
CA ILE A 108 4.07 -22.06 7.57
C ILE A 108 4.56 -22.97 6.44
N ARG A 109 3.64 -23.64 5.76
CA ARG A 109 3.92 -24.34 4.50
C ARG A 109 3.02 -23.77 3.42
N LEU A 110 3.63 -23.18 2.40
CA LEU A 110 2.92 -22.50 1.33
C LEU A 110 2.28 -23.52 0.37
N ASN A 111 1.08 -23.22 -0.12
CA ASN A 111 0.40 -24.12 -1.04
C ASN A 111 1.09 -24.08 -2.41
N ARG A 112 1.19 -25.25 -3.05
CA ARG A 112 1.64 -25.35 -4.44
C ARG A 112 0.61 -24.77 -5.39
N LYS A 113 1.10 -24.23 -6.51
CA LYS A 113 0.24 -23.78 -7.60
C LYS A 113 -0.42 -24.99 -8.27
N CYS A 114 -1.72 -24.91 -8.53
CA CYS A 114 -2.45 -25.93 -9.28
C CYS A 114 -2.50 -25.57 -10.76
N GLU A 115 -2.46 -26.58 -11.63
CA GLU A 115 -2.63 -26.36 -13.07
C GLU A 115 -3.94 -25.62 -13.35
N ASN A 116 -3.85 -24.58 -14.19
CA ASN A 116 -4.98 -23.73 -14.57
C ASN A 116 -5.74 -23.11 -13.37
N ASN A 117 -5.14 -23.05 -12.18
CA ASN A 117 -5.77 -22.59 -10.94
C ASN A 117 -7.03 -23.38 -10.54
N GLN A 118 -7.13 -24.64 -10.94
CA GLN A 118 -8.29 -25.47 -10.64
C GLN A 118 -8.11 -26.18 -9.30
N VAL A 119 -8.97 -25.84 -8.34
CA VAL A 119 -8.88 -26.28 -6.95
C VAL A 119 -10.21 -26.84 -6.47
N PHE A 120 -10.17 -27.93 -5.72
CA PHE A 120 -11.30 -28.50 -4.99
C PHE A 120 -11.17 -28.26 -3.49
N TYR A 121 -12.30 -27.96 -2.86
CA TYR A 121 -12.45 -27.89 -1.41
C TYR A 121 -13.36 -29.03 -0.98
N ARG A 122 -12.89 -29.86 -0.03
CA ARG A 122 -13.69 -30.97 0.51
C ARG A 122 -14.26 -30.57 1.86
N LYS A 123 -15.54 -30.89 2.06
CA LYS A 123 -16.22 -30.60 3.32
C LYS A 123 -15.55 -31.36 4.46
N GLY A 124 -15.11 -30.64 5.49
CA GLY A 124 -14.43 -31.20 6.65
C GLY A 124 -12.91 -31.33 6.51
N ASP A 125 -12.35 -30.98 5.35
CA ASP A 125 -10.90 -30.91 5.14
C ASP A 125 -10.40 -29.47 5.26
N TRP A 126 -9.20 -29.30 5.80
CA TRP A 126 -8.54 -28.01 5.93
C TRP A 126 -7.70 -27.66 4.70
N TYR A 127 -7.37 -28.67 3.89
CA TYR A 127 -6.50 -28.52 2.73
C TYR A 127 -7.31 -28.36 1.43
N SER A 128 -6.72 -27.63 0.50
CA SER A 128 -7.16 -27.55 -0.87
C SER A 128 -6.47 -28.60 -1.74
N TYR A 129 -7.19 -29.12 -2.74
CA TYR A 129 -6.66 -30.13 -3.66
C TYR A 129 -6.62 -29.60 -5.08
N CYS A 130 -5.49 -29.75 -5.78
CA CYS A 130 -5.38 -29.42 -7.18
C CYS A 130 -6.18 -30.42 -8.03
N LYS A 131 -6.81 -29.94 -9.10
CA LYS A 131 -7.40 -30.83 -10.09
C LYS A 131 -6.30 -31.46 -10.95
N ASN A 132 -6.23 -32.78 -10.93
CA ASN A 132 -5.29 -33.65 -11.63
C ASN A 132 -3.81 -33.52 -11.18
N SER A 133 -3.24 -32.31 -11.18
CA SER A 133 -1.81 -32.08 -10.95
C SER A 133 -1.52 -30.70 -10.35
N CYS A 134 -0.41 -30.62 -9.62
CA CYS A 134 0.21 -29.34 -9.27
C CYS A 134 1.15 -28.90 -10.40
N GLU A 135 1.34 -27.59 -10.54
CA GLU A 135 2.40 -27.03 -11.38
C GLU A 135 3.78 -27.44 -10.86
N THR A 136 4.72 -27.59 -11.78
CA THR A 136 6.12 -27.94 -11.46
C THR A 136 6.82 -26.86 -10.65
N ARG A 137 6.38 -25.59 -10.75
CA ARG A 137 6.95 -24.46 -10.03
C ARG A 137 5.84 -23.61 -9.45
N THR A 138 6.02 -23.22 -8.19
CA THR A 138 5.15 -22.22 -7.54
C THR A 138 5.89 -20.89 -7.47
N LEU A 139 5.27 -19.84 -8.01
CA LEU A 139 5.85 -18.50 -8.01
C LEU A 139 5.15 -17.61 -6.98
N CYS A 140 5.92 -16.71 -6.37
CA CYS A 140 5.44 -15.57 -5.60
C CYS A 140 6.01 -14.31 -6.27
N GLY A 141 5.22 -13.71 -7.16
CA GLY A 141 5.73 -12.69 -8.09
C GLY A 141 6.77 -13.27 -9.04
N GLU A 142 7.95 -12.67 -9.07
CA GLU A 142 9.06 -13.11 -9.93
C GLU A 142 9.87 -14.27 -9.32
N VAL A 143 9.68 -14.55 -8.02
CA VAL A 143 10.50 -15.51 -7.27
C VAL A 143 9.88 -16.88 -7.27
N GLN A 144 10.66 -17.90 -7.61
CA GLN A 144 10.27 -19.29 -7.38
C GLN A 144 10.33 -19.60 -5.88
N VAL A 145 9.20 -20.05 -5.33
CA VAL A 145 9.12 -20.47 -3.94
C VAL A 145 9.94 -21.76 -3.77
N PRO A 146 10.88 -21.81 -2.81
CA PRO A 146 11.69 -23.00 -2.56
C PRO A 146 10.84 -24.21 -2.17
N GLU A 147 11.28 -25.41 -2.57
CA GLU A 147 10.57 -26.66 -2.30
C GLU A 147 10.44 -26.93 -0.80
N GLU A 148 11.43 -26.51 -0.01
CA GLU A 148 11.41 -26.57 1.45
C GLU A 148 10.33 -25.68 2.08
N HIS A 149 9.87 -24.62 1.41
CA HIS A 149 8.81 -23.74 1.90
C HIS A 149 7.41 -24.24 1.49
N LEU A 150 7.32 -25.17 0.54
CA LEU A 150 6.07 -25.65 -0.02
C LEU A 150 5.48 -26.82 0.78
N ASP A 151 4.16 -26.87 0.83
CA ASP A 151 3.41 -28.02 1.31
C ASP A 151 3.38 -29.12 0.23
N ALA A 152 2.90 -30.29 0.63
CA ALA A 152 2.78 -31.45 -0.23
C ALA A 152 1.81 -31.20 -1.42
N CYS A 153 2.12 -31.78 -2.59
CA CYS A 153 1.21 -31.74 -3.72
C CYS A 153 0.01 -32.68 -3.48
N ARG A 154 -1.14 -32.08 -3.17
CA ARG A 154 -2.40 -32.79 -3.00
C ARG A 154 -3.26 -32.60 -4.24
N THR A 155 -3.69 -33.70 -4.85
CA THR A 155 -4.52 -33.67 -6.06
C THR A 155 -5.79 -34.49 -5.85
N CYS A 156 -6.82 -34.19 -6.63
CA CYS A 156 -7.95 -35.08 -6.87
C CYS A 156 -8.12 -35.23 -8.38
N ASN A 157 -8.81 -36.27 -8.83
CA ASN A 157 -9.16 -36.42 -10.24
C ASN A 157 -10.11 -35.29 -10.72
N ALA A 158 -10.40 -35.26 -12.02
CA ALA A 158 -11.23 -34.23 -12.64
C ALA A 158 -12.64 -34.06 -12.04
N SER A 159 -13.15 -35.07 -11.33
CA SER A 159 -14.45 -35.07 -10.65
C SER A 159 -14.36 -34.71 -9.16
N GLY A 160 -13.18 -34.38 -8.63
CA GLY A 160 -12.96 -34.13 -7.21
C GLY A 160 -12.95 -35.40 -6.35
N MET A 161 -12.79 -36.57 -6.96
CA MET A 161 -12.70 -37.88 -6.30
C MET A 161 -11.25 -38.40 -6.31
N ASN A 162 -10.99 -39.50 -5.59
CA ASN A 162 -9.68 -40.17 -5.54
C ASN A 162 -8.52 -39.22 -5.22
N CYS A 163 -8.65 -38.50 -4.10
CA CYS A 163 -7.66 -37.51 -3.73
C CYS A 163 -6.42 -38.17 -3.12
N THR A 164 -5.25 -37.81 -3.62
CA THR A 164 -3.97 -38.39 -3.25
C THR A 164 -2.96 -37.31 -2.88
N ASN A 165 -1.99 -37.70 -2.07
CA ASN A 165 -0.80 -36.90 -1.82
C ASN A 165 0.37 -37.51 -2.60
N HIS A 166 1.03 -36.72 -3.44
CA HIS A 166 2.09 -37.19 -4.32
C HIS A 166 3.49 -37.00 -3.74
N ASP A 167 3.70 -35.97 -2.93
CA ASP A 167 5.01 -35.56 -2.44
C ASP A 167 5.05 -35.43 -0.92
N ASN A 168 6.25 -35.44 -0.35
CA ASN A 168 6.45 -35.02 1.03
C ASN A 168 6.40 -33.50 1.10
N ALA A 169 5.76 -32.97 2.15
CA ALA A 169 5.81 -31.56 2.44
C ALA A 169 7.24 -31.12 2.79
N GLY A 170 7.60 -29.89 2.40
CA GLY A 170 8.87 -29.28 2.81
C GLY A 170 8.97 -29.08 4.32
N THR A 171 10.16 -28.70 4.79
CA THR A 171 10.40 -28.39 6.22
C THR A 171 9.50 -27.25 6.71
N GLY A 172 9.14 -26.33 5.82
CA GLY A 172 8.35 -25.14 6.04
C GLY A 172 9.13 -24.03 6.74
N ILE A 173 8.47 -22.89 6.93
CA ILE A 173 9.04 -21.71 7.59
C ILE A 173 8.64 -21.70 9.07
N ILE A 174 9.64 -21.55 9.94
CA ILE A 174 9.48 -21.44 11.39
C ILE A 174 9.83 -20.03 11.83
N GLY A 175 9.10 -19.50 12.82
CA GLY A 175 9.47 -18.24 13.47
C GLY A 175 9.12 -16.97 12.68
N ALA A 176 8.31 -17.08 11.63
CA ALA A 176 7.82 -15.95 10.85
C ALA A 176 6.29 -15.92 10.85
N ASP A 177 5.72 -14.73 10.69
CA ASP A 177 4.27 -14.56 10.51
C ASP A 177 3.93 -14.11 9.07
N PHE A 178 4.92 -13.59 8.35
CA PHE A 178 4.87 -13.23 6.94
C PHE A 178 6.22 -13.52 6.27
N VAL A 179 6.20 -14.13 5.08
CA VAL A 179 7.41 -14.41 4.30
C VAL A 179 7.45 -13.49 3.08
N PHE A 180 8.55 -12.79 2.89
CA PHE A 180 8.70 -11.79 1.85
C PHE A 180 9.83 -12.17 0.89
N TYR A 181 9.43 -12.55 -0.32
CA TYR A 181 10.32 -12.97 -1.39
C TYR A 181 10.83 -11.75 -2.18
N VAL A 182 12.13 -11.54 -2.19
CA VAL A 182 12.77 -10.35 -2.76
C VAL A 182 13.55 -10.72 -4.00
N SER A 183 13.24 -10.06 -5.11
CA SER A 183 14.00 -10.13 -6.36
C SER A 183 14.52 -8.76 -6.80
N ALA A 184 15.49 -8.77 -7.70
CA ALA A 184 16.00 -7.58 -8.36
C ALA A 184 16.10 -7.80 -9.88
N MET A 185 14.95 -7.88 -10.55
CA MET A 185 14.85 -8.19 -11.97
C MET A 185 14.31 -7.00 -12.76
N GLU A 186 14.86 -6.77 -13.96
CA GLU A 186 14.32 -5.79 -14.89
C GLU A 186 13.11 -6.39 -15.63
N THR A 187 11.91 -6.05 -15.18
CA THR A 187 10.66 -6.58 -15.72
C THR A 187 9.91 -5.54 -16.57
N GLU A 188 8.84 -5.95 -17.24
CA GLU A 188 7.97 -5.00 -17.97
C GLU A 188 7.41 -3.90 -17.05
N ARG A 189 7.21 -4.21 -15.75
CA ARG A 189 6.75 -3.23 -14.74
C ARG A 189 7.81 -2.17 -14.44
N CYS A 190 9.09 -2.53 -14.52
CA CYS A 190 10.20 -1.59 -14.39
C CYS A 190 10.31 -0.63 -15.57
N SER A 191 9.98 -1.11 -16.77
CA SER A 191 9.93 -0.28 -17.98
C SER A 191 8.69 0.65 -18.04
N LYS A 192 7.62 0.35 -17.27
CA LYS A 192 6.34 1.08 -17.31
C LYS A 192 6.27 2.27 -16.33
N GLY A 193 7.14 3.25 -16.52
CA GLY A 193 7.22 4.45 -15.68
C GLY A 193 8.46 4.41 -14.78
N GLN A 194 8.63 5.41 -13.91
CA GLN A 194 9.80 5.50 -13.03
C GLN A 194 9.64 4.63 -11.77
N THR A 195 9.13 3.41 -11.94
CA THR A 195 8.92 2.44 -10.85
C THR A 195 10.28 2.00 -10.31
N VAL A 196 10.49 2.19 -9.01
CA VAL A 196 11.76 1.80 -8.34
C VAL A 196 11.65 0.41 -7.75
N ALA A 197 10.50 0.11 -7.17
CA ALA A 197 10.15 -1.21 -6.67
C ALA A 197 8.64 -1.38 -6.79
N TYR A 198 8.18 -2.64 -6.75
CA TYR A 198 6.78 -2.97 -6.58
C TYR A 198 6.66 -4.18 -5.68
N ALA A 199 5.58 -4.24 -4.89
CA ALA A 199 5.28 -5.41 -4.07
C ALA A 199 3.79 -5.75 -4.03
N ALA A 200 3.53 -7.02 -3.73
CA ALA A 200 2.19 -7.55 -3.58
C ALA A 200 2.20 -8.80 -2.69
N HIS A 201 1.02 -9.19 -2.19
CA HIS A 201 0.86 -10.50 -1.58
C HIS A 201 0.71 -11.58 -2.65
N CYS A 202 1.09 -12.81 -2.33
CA CYS A 202 0.94 -13.95 -3.23
C CYS A 202 0.21 -15.12 -2.57
N GLN A 203 0.23 -15.25 -1.24
CA GLN A 203 -0.56 -16.26 -0.54
C GLN A 203 -1.27 -15.74 0.72
N GLN A 204 -2.48 -16.26 0.96
CA GLN A 204 -3.30 -15.96 2.14
C GLN A 204 -3.66 -17.23 2.91
N GLU A 205 -3.64 -17.15 4.24
CA GLU A 205 -4.05 -18.26 5.10
C GLU A 205 -5.56 -18.54 5.05
N SER A 206 -5.94 -19.77 5.37
CA SER A 206 -7.34 -20.22 5.31
C SER A 206 -8.21 -19.71 6.45
N ALA A 207 -7.64 -19.42 7.62
CA ALA A 207 -8.40 -19.13 8.84
C ALA A 207 -8.96 -17.70 8.88
N LEU A 208 -8.09 -16.69 8.75
CA LEU A 208 -8.45 -15.27 8.83
C LEU A 208 -8.23 -14.52 7.52
N ASP A 209 -7.92 -15.21 6.42
CA ASP A 209 -7.57 -14.62 5.12
C ASP A 209 -6.38 -13.64 5.18
N ARG A 210 -5.56 -13.71 6.23
CA ARG A 210 -4.39 -12.83 6.37
C ARG A 210 -3.36 -13.16 5.28
N PRO A 211 -2.76 -12.16 4.62
CA PRO A 211 -1.56 -12.36 3.81
C PRO A 211 -0.45 -12.97 4.67
N ILE A 212 0.13 -14.07 4.21
CA ILE A 212 1.23 -14.79 4.90
C ILE A 212 2.46 -14.93 4.02
N ALA A 213 2.33 -14.68 2.72
CA ALA A 213 3.45 -14.53 1.82
C ALA A 213 3.21 -13.41 0.81
N GLY A 214 4.27 -12.69 0.48
CA GLY A 214 4.27 -11.69 -0.58
C GLY A 214 5.64 -11.57 -1.22
N HIS A 215 5.74 -10.72 -2.22
CA HIS A 215 6.99 -10.48 -2.93
C HIS A 215 7.25 -9.00 -3.13
N ALA A 216 8.52 -8.65 -3.28
CA ALA A 216 8.98 -7.38 -3.81
C ALA A 216 9.95 -7.63 -4.95
N ASN A 217 9.87 -6.81 -5.99
CA ASN A 217 10.89 -6.73 -7.01
C ASN A 217 11.47 -5.31 -7.07
N PHE A 218 12.79 -5.22 -6.98
CA PHE A 218 13.53 -3.99 -7.19
C PHE A 218 13.96 -3.87 -8.64
N CYS A 219 13.73 -2.70 -9.25
CA CYS A 219 14.11 -2.45 -10.63
C CYS A 219 15.57 -1.97 -10.69
N PRO A 220 16.55 -2.80 -11.11
CA PRO A 220 17.98 -2.52 -10.90
C PRO A 220 18.47 -1.18 -11.48
N ASN A 221 17.88 -0.77 -12.61
CA ASN A 221 18.23 0.47 -13.31
C ASN A 221 17.62 1.73 -12.67
N SER A 222 16.61 1.56 -11.82
CA SER A 222 15.90 2.65 -11.13
C SER A 222 16.39 2.88 -9.70
N ILE A 223 17.26 2.01 -9.18
CA ILE A 223 17.86 2.14 -7.84
C ILE A 223 18.94 3.21 -7.90
N SER A 224 18.78 4.25 -7.09
CA SER A 224 19.73 5.33 -6.94
C SER A 224 20.48 5.20 -5.62
N THR A 225 21.81 5.18 -5.67
CA THR A 225 22.69 5.09 -4.50
C THR A 225 23.05 6.46 -3.92
N LYS A 226 22.42 7.54 -4.42
CA LYS A 226 22.66 8.90 -3.94
C LYS A 226 22.07 9.09 -2.53
N PRO A 227 22.84 9.65 -1.58
CA PRO A 227 22.37 9.86 -0.20
C PRO A 227 21.09 10.70 -0.10
N GLN A 228 20.89 11.66 -1.01
CA GLN A 228 19.70 12.52 -1.02
C GLN A 228 18.43 11.78 -1.43
N GLU A 229 18.55 10.63 -2.10
CA GLU A 229 17.43 9.82 -2.57
C GLU A 229 17.14 8.64 -1.64
N LEU A 230 18.01 8.36 -0.67
CA LEU A 230 17.85 7.27 0.31
C LEU A 230 16.52 7.37 1.07
N ALA A 231 16.17 8.56 1.56
CA ALA A 231 14.92 8.75 2.30
C ALA A 231 13.68 8.48 1.44
N ILE A 232 13.74 8.81 0.15
CA ILE A 232 12.66 8.55 -0.81
C ILE A 232 12.57 7.05 -1.06
N LEU A 233 13.70 6.41 -1.37
CA LEU A 233 13.77 4.97 -1.61
C LEU A 233 13.25 4.17 -0.41
N LEU A 234 13.70 4.51 0.80
CA LEU A 234 13.24 3.90 2.03
C LEU A 234 11.71 4.06 2.21
N SER A 235 11.19 5.27 1.94
CA SER A 235 9.74 5.49 2.00
C SER A 235 9.00 4.69 0.94
N THR A 236 9.53 4.54 -0.27
CA THR A 236 8.94 3.71 -1.34
C THR A 236 8.91 2.26 -0.91
N VAL A 237 9.99 1.71 -0.35
CA VAL A 237 10.00 0.30 0.07
C VAL A 237 9.02 0.05 1.22
N LYS A 238 8.92 0.97 2.19
CA LYS A 238 7.88 0.89 3.23
C LYS A 238 6.47 0.89 2.62
N HIS A 239 6.23 1.69 1.59
CA HIS A 239 4.95 1.81 0.90
C HIS A 239 4.57 0.51 0.19
N GLU A 240 5.52 -0.06 -0.56
CA GLU A 240 5.33 -1.33 -1.25
C GLU A 240 5.09 -2.48 -0.27
N ILE A 241 5.85 -2.56 0.83
CA ILE A 241 5.60 -3.57 1.88
C ILE A 241 4.16 -3.46 2.41
N LEU A 242 3.63 -2.24 2.59
CA LEU A 242 2.27 -2.05 3.08
C LEU A 242 1.20 -2.62 2.13
N HIS A 243 1.41 -2.50 0.82
CA HIS A 243 0.52 -3.11 -0.17
C HIS A 243 0.48 -4.64 -0.04
N ALA A 244 1.64 -5.26 0.21
CA ALA A 244 1.73 -6.70 0.43
C ALA A 244 1.12 -7.14 1.78
N LEU A 245 1.16 -6.28 2.80
CA LEU A 245 0.63 -6.57 4.13
C LEU A 245 -0.88 -6.36 4.28
N GLY A 246 -1.48 -5.38 3.57
CA GLY A 246 -2.91 -5.14 3.75
C GLY A 246 -3.58 -4.03 2.93
N PHE A 247 -2.87 -2.99 2.51
CA PHE A 247 -3.49 -1.88 1.77
C PHE A 247 -3.50 -2.18 0.27
N SER A 248 -4.39 -3.05 -0.20
CA SER A 248 -4.53 -3.34 -1.64
C SER A 248 -5.98 -3.69 -1.99
N ILE A 249 -6.40 -3.31 -3.19
CA ILE A 249 -7.74 -3.60 -3.73
C ILE A 249 -8.06 -5.10 -3.79
N SER A 250 -7.03 -5.92 -3.93
CA SER A 250 -7.11 -7.38 -3.90
C SER A 250 -7.38 -7.94 -2.48
N LEU A 251 -7.20 -7.13 -1.44
CA LEU A 251 -7.32 -7.51 -0.02
C LEU A 251 -8.54 -6.93 0.70
N PHE A 252 -9.12 -5.83 0.24
CA PHE A 252 -10.24 -5.16 0.94
C PHE A 252 -11.44 -6.08 1.20
N ALA A 253 -11.78 -6.95 0.26
CA ALA A 253 -12.88 -7.90 0.44
C ALA A 253 -12.63 -8.94 1.55
N PHE A 254 -11.38 -9.11 1.98
CA PHE A 254 -10.97 -10.07 2.99
C PHE A 254 -10.85 -9.50 4.40
N TYR A 255 -11.07 -8.20 4.58
CA TYR A 255 -11.03 -7.58 5.90
C TYR A 255 -12.04 -8.20 6.87
N ARG A 256 -11.69 -8.16 8.15
CA ARG A 256 -12.44 -8.75 9.25
C ARG A 256 -12.66 -7.73 10.36
N ASP A 257 -13.72 -7.92 11.12
CA ASP A 257 -13.91 -7.16 12.35
C ASP A 257 -12.95 -7.63 13.47
N SER A 258 -13.02 -6.96 14.63
CA SER A 258 -12.19 -7.26 15.80
C SER A 258 -12.38 -8.68 16.35
N GLU A 259 -13.50 -9.33 16.04
CA GLU A 259 -13.80 -10.72 16.43
C GLU A 259 -13.32 -11.74 15.37
N GLY A 260 -12.72 -11.25 14.29
CA GLY A 260 -12.25 -12.08 13.17
C GLY A 260 -13.38 -12.57 12.27
N ASN A 261 -14.56 -11.93 12.28
CA ASN A 261 -15.64 -12.25 11.35
C ASN A 261 -15.47 -11.45 10.04
N PRO A 262 -15.76 -12.04 8.87
CA PRO A 262 -15.66 -11.33 7.60
C PRO A 262 -16.55 -10.07 7.56
N LEU A 263 -15.98 -8.95 7.12
CA LEU A 263 -16.77 -7.74 6.82
C LEU A 263 -17.55 -7.88 5.52
N THR A 264 -17.09 -8.76 4.62
CA THR A 264 -17.72 -9.05 3.34
C THR A 264 -18.36 -10.43 3.33
N PRO A 265 -19.62 -10.57 2.84
CA PRO A 265 -20.28 -11.87 2.66
C PRO A 265 -19.45 -12.85 1.83
N ARG A 266 -19.59 -14.15 2.15
CA ARG A 266 -18.84 -15.24 1.50
C ARG A 266 -19.79 -16.14 0.71
N GLU A 267 -19.32 -16.63 -0.42
CA GLU A 267 -19.97 -17.68 -1.21
C GLU A 267 -19.73 -19.05 -0.56
N ASP A 268 -20.32 -20.11 -1.13
CA ASP A 268 -20.17 -21.49 -0.64
C ASP A 268 -18.71 -21.97 -0.59
N ASN A 269 -17.84 -21.38 -1.43
CA ASN A 269 -16.40 -21.63 -1.46
C ASN A 269 -15.62 -20.92 -0.32
N GLY A 270 -16.30 -20.17 0.56
CA GLY A 270 -15.69 -19.42 1.67
C GLY A 270 -15.01 -18.10 1.27
N LYS A 271 -15.10 -17.68 0.00
CA LYS A 271 -14.49 -16.46 -0.53
C LYS A 271 -15.55 -15.43 -0.92
N PRO A 272 -15.20 -14.13 -0.97
CA PRO A 272 -16.13 -13.11 -1.43
C PRO A 272 -16.46 -13.26 -2.92
N LEU A 273 -17.55 -12.62 -3.36
CA LEU A 273 -17.95 -12.58 -4.77
C LEU A 273 -16.82 -12.05 -5.66
N GLN A 274 -16.68 -12.59 -6.87
CA GLN A 274 -15.71 -12.10 -7.84
C GLN A 274 -16.17 -10.79 -8.51
N ASN A 275 -15.27 -9.81 -8.60
CA ASN A 275 -15.42 -8.62 -9.41
C ASN A 275 -14.65 -8.80 -10.73
N THR A 276 -15.38 -9.02 -11.82
CA THR A 276 -14.79 -9.27 -13.15
C THR A 276 -14.13 -8.04 -13.75
N LYS A 277 -14.63 -6.83 -13.45
CA LYS A 277 -14.10 -5.56 -13.96
C LYS A 277 -12.73 -5.24 -13.37
N LEU A 278 -12.57 -5.44 -12.07
CA LEU A 278 -11.32 -5.17 -11.34
C LEU A 278 -10.36 -6.37 -11.32
N GLN A 279 -10.82 -7.54 -11.78
CA GLN A 279 -10.11 -8.82 -11.69
C GLN A 279 -9.72 -9.21 -10.25
N THR A 280 -10.56 -8.83 -9.28
CA THR A 280 -10.38 -9.03 -7.83
C THR A 280 -11.65 -9.55 -7.16
N ARG A 281 -11.69 -9.57 -5.82
CA ARG A 281 -12.89 -9.88 -5.04
C ARG A 281 -13.64 -8.60 -4.67
N GLN A 282 -14.97 -8.64 -4.75
CA GLN A 282 -15.85 -7.53 -4.41
C GLN A 282 -15.92 -7.38 -2.89
N TRP A 283 -15.60 -6.19 -2.37
CA TRP A 283 -15.80 -5.82 -0.97
C TRP A 283 -17.25 -5.43 -0.69
N SER A 284 -17.64 -5.42 0.59
CA SER A 284 -18.94 -4.90 1.03
C SER A 284 -18.90 -3.41 1.36
N ASP A 285 -20.09 -2.82 1.46
CA ASP A 285 -20.32 -1.46 1.96
C ASP A 285 -19.87 -1.25 3.42
N ARG A 286 -19.45 -2.30 4.15
CA ARG A 286 -18.82 -2.15 5.47
C ARG A 286 -17.33 -1.77 5.37
N VAL A 287 -16.73 -1.95 4.20
CA VAL A 287 -15.30 -1.68 3.96
C VAL A 287 -15.14 -0.39 3.16
N ILE A 288 -15.74 -0.33 1.97
CA ILE A 288 -15.70 0.85 1.09
C ILE A 288 -17.11 1.15 0.61
N LYS A 289 -17.50 2.42 0.65
CA LYS A 289 -18.77 2.92 0.10
C LYS A 289 -18.54 3.96 -0.98
N THR A 290 -19.42 3.96 -1.96
CA THR A 290 -19.60 5.06 -2.90
C THR A 290 -20.44 6.16 -2.25
N ILE A 291 -19.95 7.40 -2.26
CA ILE A 291 -20.66 8.59 -1.75
C ILE A 291 -20.80 9.62 -2.86
N ILE A 292 -21.99 10.21 -3.00
CA ILE A 292 -22.26 11.28 -3.97
C ILE A 292 -22.22 12.63 -3.25
N ARG A 293 -21.25 13.48 -3.58
CA ARG A 293 -21.16 14.87 -3.16
C ARG A 293 -21.95 15.73 -4.17
N LYS A 294 -23.16 16.20 -3.78
CA LYS A 294 -24.10 16.88 -4.69
C LYS A 294 -23.73 18.32 -5.08
N ASP A 295 -23.09 19.06 -4.19
CA ASP A 295 -22.76 20.48 -4.40
C ASP A 295 -21.26 20.67 -4.69
N TRP A 296 -20.71 19.89 -5.62
CA TRP A 296 -19.29 20.00 -5.93
C TRP A 296 -19.05 21.23 -6.82
N VAL A 297 -18.57 22.33 -6.22
CA VAL A 297 -18.37 23.61 -6.93
C VAL A 297 -17.22 23.50 -7.92
N VAL A 298 -17.54 23.81 -9.16
CA VAL A 298 -16.66 23.86 -10.33
C VAL A 298 -16.68 25.30 -10.90
N HIS A 299 -15.90 25.60 -11.94
CA HIS A 299 -15.79 26.93 -12.56
C HIS A 299 -17.14 27.36 -13.15
N ASN A 300 -17.84 26.43 -13.80
CA ASN A 300 -19.11 26.68 -14.49
C ASN A 300 -20.31 26.08 -13.73
N GLY A 301 -20.37 26.23 -12.41
CA GLY A 301 -21.52 25.82 -11.59
C GLY A 301 -21.20 24.73 -10.57
N THR A 302 -22.10 23.77 -10.43
CA THR A 302 -22.00 22.65 -9.47
C THR A 302 -22.29 21.34 -10.18
N ILE A 303 -21.53 20.30 -9.83
CA ILE A 303 -21.74 18.93 -10.31
C ILE A 303 -21.95 17.97 -9.16
N GLU A 304 -22.55 16.82 -9.45
CA GLU A 304 -22.46 15.67 -8.57
C GLU A 304 -21.10 15.00 -8.76
N ARG A 305 -20.44 14.69 -7.64
CA ARG A 305 -19.17 13.97 -7.65
C ARG A 305 -19.28 12.68 -6.87
N GLU A 306 -19.00 11.57 -7.55
CA GLU A 306 -18.83 10.27 -6.91
C GLU A 306 -17.45 10.19 -6.26
N VAL A 307 -17.39 9.74 -5.01
CA VAL A 307 -16.14 9.46 -4.29
C VAL A 307 -16.22 8.08 -3.62
N GLN A 308 -15.10 7.37 -3.62
CA GLN A 308 -14.96 6.06 -3.00
C GLN A 308 -14.30 6.24 -1.63
N VAL A 309 -14.95 5.76 -0.56
CA VAL A 309 -14.58 6.09 0.81
C VAL A 309 -14.40 4.83 1.62
N MET A 310 -13.26 4.69 2.31
CA MET A 310 -13.04 3.65 3.30
C MET A 310 -13.76 4.00 4.60
N VAL A 311 -14.73 3.17 4.98
CA VAL A 311 -15.68 3.42 6.07
C VAL A 311 -15.45 2.54 7.29
N THR A 312 -14.28 1.91 7.39
CA THR A 312 -13.95 1.03 8.51
C THR A 312 -13.79 1.83 9.83
N PRO A 313 -14.10 1.23 10.99
CA PRO A 313 -14.36 2.00 12.21
C PRO A 313 -13.19 2.86 12.71
N LYS A 314 -11.94 2.35 12.69
CA LYS A 314 -10.77 3.12 13.13
C LYS A 314 -10.38 4.18 12.11
N VAL A 315 -10.46 3.85 10.82
CA VAL A 315 -10.26 4.83 9.73
C VAL A 315 -11.21 6.02 9.90
N VAL A 316 -12.51 5.76 10.08
CA VAL A 316 -13.53 6.80 10.32
C VAL A 316 -13.19 7.64 11.55
N LYS A 317 -12.82 7.00 12.66
CA LYS A 317 -12.43 7.70 13.89
C LYS A 317 -11.25 8.63 13.64
N GLU A 318 -10.18 8.15 12.99
CA GLU A 318 -8.97 8.93 12.75
C GLU A 318 -9.23 10.12 11.81
N VAL A 319 -9.98 9.94 10.72
CA VAL A 319 -10.25 11.07 9.81
C VAL A 319 -11.16 12.13 10.43
N ARG A 320 -12.17 11.73 11.23
CA ARG A 320 -13.03 12.69 11.93
C ARG A 320 -12.22 13.54 12.91
N ASN A 321 -11.33 12.90 13.65
CA ASN A 321 -10.42 13.58 14.59
C ASN A 321 -9.43 14.48 13.85
N HIS A 322 -8.83 13.97 12.76
CA HIS A 322 -7.84 14.71 11.98
C HIS A 322 -8.42 15.98 11.39
N PHE A 323 -9.55 15.91 10.69
CA PHE A 323 -10.16 17.07 10.04
C PHE A 323 -11.00 17.93 11.00
N ASN A 324 -11.31 17.45 12.22
CA ASN A 324 -12.33 18.02 13.10
C ASN A 324 -13.71 18.09 12.42
N CYS A 325 -14.15 16.96 11.87
CA CYS A 325 -15.40 16.83 11.14
C CYS A 325 -16.19 15.58 11.59
N PRO A 326 -17.13 15.68 12.55
CA PRO A 326 -17.84 14.53 13.10
C PRO A 326 -18.76 13.79 12.12
N GLU A 327 -19.23 14.47 11.08
CA GLU A 327 -20.15 13.93 10.07
C GLU A 327 -19.45 13.20 8.92
N LEU A 328 -18.11 13.29 8.84
CA LEU A 328 -17.34 12.65 7.77
C LEU A 328 -17.56 11.13 7.79
N GLU A 329 -17.87 10.57 6.63
CA GLU A 329 -18.30 9.17 6.50
C GLU A 329 -17.12 8.18 6.50
N GLY A 330 -15.92 8.65 6.17
CA GLY A 330 -14.69 7.87 6.13
C GLY A 330 -13.56 8.56 5.35
N ALA A 331 -12.51 7.82 5.02
CA ALA A 331 -11.34 8.34 4.31
C ALA A 331 -11.50 8.17 2.79
N GLU A 332 -11.36 9.26 2.03
CA GLU A 332 -11.40 9.19 0.56
C GLU A 332 -10.20 8.41 0.00
N LEU A 333 -10.50 7.50 -0.92
CA LEU A 333 -9.51 6.78 -1.71
C LEU A 333 -9.25 7.53 -3.03
N GLU A 334 -8.05 7.38 -3.57
CA GLU A 334 -7.66 8.03 -4.82
C GLU A 334 -8.57 7.58 -5.97
N ASP A 335 -9.10 8.56 -6.71
CA ASP A 335 -10.02 8.35 -7.84
C ASP A 335 -9.40 8.77 -9.19
N GLN A 336 -8.13 9.19 -9.19
CA GLN A 336 -7.38 9.54 -10.39
C GLN A 336 -6.12 8.68 -10.61
N GLY A 337 -5.61 8.73 -11.83
CA GLY A 337 -4.46 7.95 -12.26
C GLY A 337 -4.88 6.72 -13.06
N GLY A 338 -4.03 5.69 -13.04
CA GLY A 338 -4.34 4.41 -13.67
C GLY A 338 -4.93 3.41 -12.68
N GLU A 339 -5.21 2.20 -13.16
CA GLU A 339 -5.63 1.05 -12.34
C GLU A 339 -4.70 0.83 -11.14
N GLY A 340 -3.39 1.09 -11.31
CA GLY A 340 -2.42 0.94 -10.23
C GLY A 340 -2.33 2.10 -9.24
N THR A 341 -3.20 3.09 -9.33
CA THR A 341 -3.23 4.26 -8.43
C THR A 341 -4.61 4.37 -7.77
N VAL A 342 -5.66 4.18 -8.55
CA VAL A 342 -7.06 4.29 -8.11
C VAL A 342 -7.39 3.22 -7.07
N LEU A 343 -8.10 3.60 -6.00
CA LEU A 343 -8.55 2.76 -4.88
C LEU A 343 -7.46 2.12 -4.00
N THR A 344 -6.22 2.07 -4.45
CA THR A 344 -5.09 1.45 -3.72
C THR A 344 -4.32 2.44 -2.86
N HIS A 345 -4.72 3.71 -2.89
CA HIS A 345 -4.06 4.83 -2.21
C HIS A 345 -5.07 5.76 -1.57
N TRP A 346 -4.60 6.56 -0.61
CA TRP A 346 -5.35 7.69 -0.08
C TRP A 346 -5.48 8.82 -1.10
N GLU A 347 -6.63 9.51 -1.10
CA GLU A 347 -6.88 10.68 -1.94
C GLU A 347 -5.86 11.80 -1.65
N LYS A 348 -5.03 12.11 -2.64
CA LYS A 348 -3.96 13.08 -2.46
C LYS A 348 -4.46 14.48 -2.10
N ARG A 349 -5.63 14.90 -2.62
CA ARG A 349 -6.20 16.23 -2.32
C ARG A 349 -6.33 16.50 -0.82
N VAL A 350 -6.80 15.51 -0.06
CA VAL A 350 -7.13 15.68 1.36
C VAL A 350 -6.04 15.16 2.30
N PHE A 351 -5.12 14.33 1.80
CA PHE A 351 -4.06 13.73 2.63
C PHE A 351 -2.63 14.12 2.22
N GLU A 352 -2.42 14.74 1.05
CA GLU A 352 -1.16 15.29 0.53
C GLU A 352 0.11 14.49 0.88
N ASN A 353 0.80 14.84 1.97
CA ASN A 353 2.06 14.21 2.38
C ASN A 353 1.90 12.89 3.14
N GLU A 354 0.71 12.30 3.18
CA GLU A 354 0.54 10.91 3.62
C GLU A 354 1.30 9.96 2.68
N ALA A 355 2.08 9.05 3.26
CA ALA A 355 2.99 8.17 2.55
C ALA A 355 2.28 7.20 1.59
N MET A 356 1.00 6.89 1.82
CA MET A 356 0.15 6.03 0.99
C MET A 356 -0.73 6.82 0.01
N THR A 357 -0.37 8.06 -0.34
CA THR A 357 -0.98 8.75 -1.49
C THR A 357 -0.36 8.26 -2.81
N GLY A 358 -1.13 8.32 -3.91
CA GLY A 358 -0.77 7.74 -5.21
C GLY A 358 0.39 8.42 -5.96
N THR A 359 1.04 9.43 -5.38
CA THR A 359 2.25 10.05 -5.95
C THR A 359 3.20 10.45 -4.84
N HIS A 360 4.51 10.28 -5.06
CA HIS A 360 5.52 10.61 -4.05
C HIS A 360 5.47 12.09 -3.67
N THR A 361 5.46 12.37 -2.38
CA THR A 361 5.50 13.72 -1.79
C THR A 361 6.83 14.02 -1.13
N GLN A 362 7.07 15.30 -0.87
CA GLN A 362 8.15 15.72 0.02
C GLN A 362 7.77 15.39 1.46
N ASN A 363 8.68 14.74 2.18
CA ASN A 363 8.49 14.33 3.58
C ASN A 363 7.23 13.47 3.79
N PRO A 364 7.16 12.29 3.14
CA PRO A 364 6.05 11.36 3.31
C PRO A 364 5.94 10.93 4.78
N VAL A 365 4.72 10.89 5.31
CA VAL A 365 4.44 10.48 6.69
C VAL A 365 3.54 9.25 6.74
N TYR A 366 3.91 8.27 7.54
CA TYR A 366 3.06 7.15 7.91
C TYR A 366 2.23 7.55 9.12
N SER A 367 1.01 8.02 8.85
CA SER A 367 0.15 8.66 9.85
C SER A 367 -0.70 7.68 10.64
N SER A 368 -1.40 8.17 11.67
CA SER A 368 -2.37 7.37 12.42
C SER A 368 -3.49 6.82 11.52
N LEU A 369 -3.81 7.50 10.42
CA LEU A 369 -4.78 7.02 9.42
C LEU A 369 -4.33 5.70 8.77
N THR A 370 -3.08 5.61 8.33
CA THR A 370 -2.56 4.40 7.68
C THR A 370 -2.43 3.25 8.68
N LEU A 371 -2.01 3.55 9.91
CA LEU A 371 -2.00 2.56 10.99
C LEU A 371 -3.42 2.07 11.34
N ALA A 372 -4.41 2.96 11.32
CA ALA A 372 -5.81 2.61 11.55
C ALA A 372 -6.38 1.71 10.46
N LEU A 373 -6.02 1.93 9.18
CA LEU A 373 -6.38 1.00 8.10
C LEU A 373 -5.80 -0.39 8.38
N MET A 374 -4.53 -0.47 8.79
CA MET A 374 -3.89 -1.76 9.07
C MET A 374 -4.54 -2.49 10.25
N GLU A 375 -4.99 -1.77 11.28
CA GLU A 375 -5.76 -2.35 12.37
C GLU A 375 -7.16 -2.80 11.93
N ASP A 376 -7.84 -2.01 11.10
CA ASP A 376 -9.16 -2.32 10.55
C ASP A 376 -9.16 -3.48 9.53
N THR A 377 -7.98 -3.98 9.13
CA THR A 377 -7.90 -5.26 8.40
C THR A 377 -8.43 -6.44 9.22
N GLY A 378 -8.38 -6.33 10.57
CA GLY A 378 -8.66 -7.42 11.51
C GLY A 378 -7.49 -8.41 11.69
N TRP A 379 -6.39 -8.21 10.96
CA TRP A 379 -5.20 -9.05 11.00
C TRP A 379 -4.16 -8.59 12.02
N TYR A 380 -4.10 -7.28 12.25
CA TYR A 380 -3.08 -6.64 13.08
C TYR A 380 -3.73 -5.75 14.15
N THR A 381 -2.97 -5.41 15.19
CA THR A 381 -3.19 -4.16 15.94
C THR A 381 -2.04 -3.22 15.68
N ALA A 382 -2.31 -1.92 15.59
CA ALA A 382 -1.27 -0.96 15.27
C ALA A 382 -0.70 -0.29 16.52
N ASN A 383 0.62 -0.09 16.51
CA ASN A 383 1.31 0.72 17.51
C ASN A 383 1.27 2.20 17.09
N TYR A 384 0.25 2.94 17.55
CA TYR A 384 0.09 4.36 17.22
C TYR A 384 1.21 5.26 17.75
N SER A 385 2.10 4.81 18.64
CA SER A 385 3.28 5.60 19.02
C SER A 385 4.26 5.79 17.85
N MET A 386 4.19 4.92 16.85
CA MET A 386 4.96 5.01 15.61
C MET A 386 4.35 5.98 14.60
N ALA A 387 3.13 6.47 14.83
CA ALA A 387 2.43 7.37 13.92
C ALA A 387 3.18 8.70 13.79
N GLN A 388 3.46 9.09 12.55
CA GLN A 388 4.04 10.38 12.24
C GLN A 388 2.93 11.45 12.10
N PRO A 389 3.18 12.69 12.53
CA PRO A 389 2.15 13.73 12.50
C PRO A 389 1.81 14.15 11.07
N LEU A 390 0.57 13.90 10.66
CA LEU A 390 0.00 14.48 9.44
C LEU A 390 -0.52 15.90 9.76
N SER A 391 0.05 16.92 9.14
CA SER A 391 -0.35 18.32 9.37
C SER A 391 -1.31 18.84 8.30
N TRP A 392 -1.24 18.29 7.09
CA TRP A 392 -2.13 18.67 6.00
C TRP A 392 -3.59 18.38 6.35
N GLY A 393 -4.48 19.36 6.16
CA GLY A 393 -5.91 19.18 6.42
C GLY A 393 -6.33 19.24 7.89
N LYS A 394 -5.37 19.18 8.84
CA LYS A 394 -5.68 19.02 10.26
C LYS A 394 -6.54 20.17 10.81
N GLY A 395 -7.69 19.85 11.38
CA GLY A 395 -8.61 20.80 12.01
C GLY A 395 -9.32 21.78 11.07
N LEU A 396 -9.30 21.55 9.75
CA LEU A 396 -9.87 22.49 8.77
C LEU A 396 -11.38 22.37 8.55
N GLY A 397 -12.02 21.40 9.19
CA GLY A 397 -13.46 21.19 9.19
C GLY A 397 -14.01 20.49 7.95
N CYS A 398 -15.32 20.24 7.96
CA CYS A 398 -16.03 19.46 6.95
C CYS A 398 -15.97 20.07 5.55
N ASP A 399 -16.02 21.41 5.43
CA ASP A 399 -15.90 22.13 4.16
C ASP A 399 -14.60 21.80 3.41
N PHE A 400 -13.49 21.56 4.12
CA PHE A 400 -12.22 21.25 3.48
C PHE A 400 -12.23 19.86 2.84
N VAL A 401 -12.75 18.87 3.57
CA VAL A 401 -12.68 17.47 3.18
C VAL A 401 -13.83 17.07 2.26
N MET A 402 -15.06 17.52 2.53
CA MET A 402 -16.27 17.09 1.80
C MET A 402 -16.65 17.95 0.58
N LYS A 403 -16.08 19.15 0.44
CA LYS A 403 -16.37 20.07 -0.68
C LYS A 403 -15.14 20.26 -1.59
N SER A 404 -15.36 20.93 -2.71
CA SER A 404 -14.28 21.20 -3.67
C SER A 404 -13.27 22.20 -3.14
N CYS A 405 -12.03 22.12 -3.66
CA CYS A 405 -10.98 23.10 -3.35
C CYS A 405 -11.43 24.54 -3.67
N LYS A 406 -12.20 24.71 -4.75
CA LYS A 406 -12.77 26.00 -5.14
C LYS A 406 -13.73 26.53 -4.08
N HIS A 407 -14.70 25.71 -3.64
CA HIS A 407 -15.64 26.09 -2.57
C HIS A 407 -14.90 26.54 -1.31
N TRP A 408 -13.91 25.76 -0.87
CA TRP A 408 -13.14 26.08 0.33
C TRP A 408 -12.34 27.39 0.18
N ILE A 409 -11.69 27.62 -0.96
CA ILE A 409 -10.94 28.86 -1.23
C ILE A 409 -11.87 30.07 -1.27
N ASP A 410 -13.01 29.95 -1.95
CA ASP A 410 -13.98 31.03 -2.09
C ASP A 410 -14.57 31.43 -0.72
N ASN A 411 -14.93 30.43 0.12
CA ASN A 411 -15.41 30.66 1.47
C ASN A 411 -14.35 31.30 2.40
N LYS A 412 -13.06 30.97 2.23
CA LYS A 412 -12.00 31.62 3.02
C LYS A 412 -11.72 33.04 2.57
N ARG A 413 -11.87 33.36 1.28
CA ARG A 413 -11.71 34.71 0.73
C ARG A 413 -12.83 35.66 1.16
N SER A 414 -14.07 35.19 1.19
CA SER A 414 -15.22 36.00 1.64
C SER A 414 -15.13 36.38 3.12
N ASN A 415 -14.55 35.51 3.95
CA ASN A 415 -14.46 35.70 5.40
C ASN A 415 -13.27 36.59 5.87
N GLN A 416 -12.58 37.31 4.98
CA GLN A 416 -11.44 38.22 5.26
C GLN A 416 -10.28 37.66 6.12
N ASN A 417 -10.25 36.36 6.40
CA ASN A 417 -9.12 35.72 7.04
C ASN A 417 -7.97 35.66 6.03
N THR A 418 -6.79 36.18 6.41
CA THR A 418 -5.54 36.05 5.65
C THR A 418 -5.43 34.63 5.12
N LEU A 419 -5.42 34.46 3.79
CA LEU A 419 -5.28 33.17 3.12
C LEU A 419 -4.13 32.39 3.79
N PRO A 420 -4.43 31.34 4.57
CA PRO A 420 -3.39 30.54 5.18
C PRO A 420 -2.51 29.99 4.05
N GLY A 421 -1.22 29.75 4.30
CA GLY A 421 -0.31 29.16 3.29
C GLY A 421 -0.86 27.89 2.61
N LEU A 422 -1.84 27.24 3.23
CA LEU A 422 -2.64 26.14 2.69
C LEU A 422 -3.45 26.49 1.43
N ALA A 423 -4.03 27.68 1.31
CA ALA A 423 -4.73 28.11 0.10
C ALA A 423 -3.76 28.32 -1.08
N ARG A 424 -2.50 28.68 -0.79
CA ARG A 424 -1.40 28.65 -1.79
C ARG A 424 -0.95 27.22 -2.13
N LYS A 425 -1.09 26.25 -1.22
CA LYS A 425 -0.75 24.83 -1.46
C LYS A 425 -1.83 24.06 -2.21
N CYS A 426 -3.12 24.31 -1.96
CA CYS A 426 -4.19 23.92 -2.88
C CYS A 426 -3.94 24.47 -4.29
N ASN A 427 -3.34 25.68 -4.39
CA ASN A 427 -2.85 26.31 -5.62
C ASN A 427 -1.48 25.79 -6.14
N LYS A 428 -0.70 25.00 -5.38
CA LYS A 428 0.59 24.42 -5.82
C LYS A 428 0.44 22.99 -6.33
N ILE A 429 -0.47 22.19 -5.75
CA ILE A 429 -0.92 20.90 -6.33
C ILE A 429 -1.35 21.11 -7.81
N VAL A 430 -1.82 22.31 -8.15
CA VAL A 430 -2.21 22.82 -9.48
C VAL A 430 -1.07 22.95 -10.49
N LYS A 431 0.17 23.23 -10.06
CA LYS A 431 1.26 23.60 -10.98
C LYS A 431 2.21 22.45 -11.31
N THR A 432 2.24 21.40 -10.48
CA THR A 432 3.20 20.30 -10.63
C THR A 432 2.60 19.05 -11.28
N ASP A 433 1.27 18.88 -11.31
CA ASP A 433 0.61 17.70 -11.90
C ASP A 433 -0.22 18.05 -13.15
N VAL A 434 0.14 17.41 -14.27
CA VAL A 434 -0.36 17.67 -15.63
C VAL A 434 -1.83 17.26 -15.78
N LYS A 435 -2.67 18.17 -16.30
CA LYS A 435 -4.03 18.02 -16.89
C LYS A 435 -5.14 17.26 -16.11
N SER A 436 -4.86 16.31 -15.20
CA SER A 436 -5.88 15.44 -14.58
C SER A 436 -6.59 16.07 -13.38
N TYR A 437 -5.93 16.95 -12.62
CA TYR A 437 -6.53 17.62 -11.45
C TYR A 437 -7.52 18.74 -11.79
N LYS A 438 -7.74 19.05 -13.08
CA LYS A 438 -8.69 20.09 -13.49
C LYS A 438 -10.11 19.85 -12.98
N LEU A 439 -10.57 18.60 -12.87
CA LEU A 439 -11.93 18.24 -12.42
C LEU A 439 -12.12 18.27 -10.88
N LYS A 440 -11.04 18.23 -10.09
CA LYS A 440 -11.14 18.34 -8.61
C LYS A 440 -11.16 19.81 -8.16
N MET A 441 -10.96 20.74 -9.09
CA MET A 441 -10.53 22.11 -8.84
C MET A 441 -11.36 23.15 -9.62
N PHE A 442 -11.82 22.81 -10.82
CA PHE A 442 -12.64 23.61 -11.72
C PHE A 442 -13.83 22.84 -12.23
#